data_AF-A0A7K2XIC1-F1
#
_entry.id   AF-A0A7K2XIC1-F1
#
_cell.length_a   1.000
_cell.length_b   1.000
_cell.length_c   1.000
_cell.angle_alpha   90.00
_cell.angle_beta   90.00
_cell.angle_gamma   90.00
#
_symmetry.space_group_name_H-M   'P 1'
#
loop_
_entity.id
_entity.type
_entity.pdbx_description
1 polymer ?
#
loop_
_entity_poly.entity_id
_entity_poly.type
_entity_poly.pdbx_seq_one_letter_code
_entity_poly.pdbx_strand_id
1 'polypeptide(L)'
;DVDGARESLPPAHEPLCLVPPEDPAALAAALGRLLGRPELRHRLGREAHEHVLSSFDVRRTGAAVADLYRELAGVRGAEHREPIAQ
;
A
#
# COMPACT_ATOMS: atom_id res chain seq x y z
N ASP A 1 -3.50 -15.66 -4.91
CA ASP A 1 -3.45 -14.50 -5.80
C ASP A 1 -4.88 -14.03 -5.88
N VAL A 2 -5.14 -13.00 -5.08
CA VAL A 2 -6.47 -12.44 -4.84
C VAL A 2 -6.35 -10.94 -5.04
N ASP A 3 -7.47 -10.27 -5.27
CA ASP A 3 -7.47 -8.82 -5.51
C ASP A 3 -6.74 -8.08 -4.37
N GLY A 4 -5.84 -7.15 -4.74
CA GLY A 4 -5.01 -6.39 -3.82
C GLY A 4 -3.63 -6.99 -3.51
N ALA A 5 -3.43 -8.30 -3.75
CA ALA A 5 -2.17 -8.97 -3.42
C ALA A 5 -1.02 -8.57 -4.36
N ARG A 6 -1.29 -8.40 -5.66
CA ARG A 6 -0.28 -7.98 -6.65
C ARG A 6 0.16 -6.54 -6.41
N GLU A 7 -0.80 -5.68 -6.10
CA GLU A 7 -0.64 -4.24 -5.89
C GLU A 7 0.26 -3.92 -4.68
N SER A 8 0.35 -4.85 -3.72
CA SER A 8 1.18 -4.70 -2.52
C SER A 8 2.64 -5.12 -2.72
N LEU A 9 2.98 -5.73 -3.86
CA LEU A 9 4.30 -6.30 -4.13
C LEU A 9 5.08 -5.43 -5.11
N PRO A 10 6.42 -5.41 -5.00
CA PRO A 10 7.25 -5.03 -6.14
C PRO A 10 6.89 -5.92 -7.34
N PRO A 11 6.71 -5.38 -8.56
CA PRO A 11 6.31 -6.18 -9.73
C PRO A 11 7.23 -7.38 -10.00
N ALA A 12 8.53 -7.24 -9.72
CA ALA A 12 9.51 -8.31 -9.86
C ALA A 12 9.32 -9.49 -8.89
N HIS A 13 8.53 -9.31 -7.82
CA HIS A 13 8.31 -10.31 -6.77
C HIS A 13 7.10 -11.19 -7.05
N GLU A 14 6.16 -10.79 -7.92
CA GLU A 14 4.93 -11.56 -8.21
C GLU A 14 5.19 -13.05 -8.51
N PRO A 15 6.17 -13.44 -9.38
CA PRO A 15 6.39 -14.85 -9.71
C PRO A 15 6.93 -15.69 -8.54
N LEU A 16 7.43 -15.03 -7.49
CA LEU A 16 8.09 -15.65 -6.34
C LEU A 16 7.22 -15.61 -5.08
N CYS A 17 6.30 -14.64 -4.99
CA CYS A 17 5.54 -14.32 -3.80
C CYS A 17 4.03 -14.56 -3.94
N LEU A 18 3.54 -14.89 -5.14
CA LEU A 18 2.15 -15.23 -5.38
C LEU A 18 1.96 -16.71 -5.71
N VAL A 19 0.87 -17.25 -5.20
CA VAL A 19 0.37 -18.61 -5.47
C VAL A 19 -1.10 -18.52 -5.83
N PRO A 20 -1.69 -19.48 -6.56
CA PRO A 20 -3.13 -19.52 -6.79
C PRO A 20 -3.92 -19.47 -5.46
N PRO A 21 -5.10 -18.83 -5.43
CA PRO A 21 -5.97 -18.90 -4.26
C PRO A 21 -6.43 -20.35 -4.03
N GLU A 22 -6.70 -20.69 -2.77
CA GLU A 22 -7.23 -22.02 -2.37
C GLU A 22 -6.35 -23.21 -2.79
N ASP A 23 -5.05 -22.99 -3.00
CA ASP A 23 -4.08 -24.05 -3.30
C ASP A 23 -3.02 -24.18 -2.18
N PRO A 24 -3.28 -25.01 -1.15
CA PRO A 24 -2.32 -25.26 -0.07
C PRO A 24 -1.01 -25.90 -0.54
N ALA A 25 -1.05 -26.70 -1.62
CA ALA A 25 0.13 -27.38 -2.13
C ALA A 25 1.09 -26.38 -2.81
N ALA A 26 0.56 -25.46 -3.62
CA ALA A 26 1.33 -24.37 -4.19
C ALA A 26 1.95 -23.46 -3.12
N LEU A 27 1.18 -23.15 -2.05
CA LEU A 27 1.68 -22.40 -0.92
C LEU A 27 2.83 -23.11 -0.21
N ALA A 28 2.66 -24.40 0.12
CA ALA A 28 3.70 -25.20 0.76
C ALA A 28 4.98 -25.27 -0.09
N ALA A 29 4.85 -25.45 -1.40
CA ALA A 29 5.98 -25.47 -2.32
C ALA A 29 6.70 -24.11 -2.37
N ALA A 30 5.96 -23.00 -2.41
CA ALA A 30 6.54 -21.65 -2.39
C ALA A 30 7.30 -21.37 -1.09
N LEU A 31 6.71 -21.70 0.06
CA LEU A 31 7.36 -21.57 1.36
C LEU A 31 8.62 -22.44 1.44
N GLY A 32 8.55 -23.70 1.01
CA GLY A 32 9.72 -24.58 0.96
C GLY A 32 10.86 -24.01 0.12
N ARG A 33 10.55 -23.43 -1.05
CA ARG A 33 11.56 -22.77 -1.90
C ARG A 33 12.24 -21.57 -1.22
N LEU A 34 11.49 -20.76 -0.46
CA LEU A 34 12.02 -19.59 0.24
C LEU A 34 12.75 -19.96 1.53
N LEU A 35 12.26 -20.95 2.27
CA LEU A 35 12.90 -21.46 3.48
C LEU A 35 14.26 -22.09 3.15
N GLY A 36 14.34 -22.83 2.05
CA GLY A 36 15.58 -23.45 1.55
C GLY A 36 16.56 -22.49 0.85
N ARG A 37 16.24 -21.19 0.70
CA ARG A 37 17.11 -20.18 0.05
C ARG A 37 17.17 -18.90 0.89
N PRO A 38 17.95 -18.89 1.99
CA PRO A 38 17.97 -17.78 2.93
C PRO A 38 18.40 -16.44 2.31
N GLU A 39 19.33 -16.45 1.35
CA GLU A 39 19.80 -15.25 0.64
C GLU A 39 18.69 -14.64 -0.21
N LEU A 40 17.94 -15.48 -0.94
CA LEU A 40 16.77 -15.06 -1.70
C LEU A 40 15.72 -14.45 -0.77
N ARG A 41 15.42 -15.12 0.34
CA ARG A 41 14.46 -14.65 1.35
C ARG A 41 14.86 -13.29 1.92
N HIS A 42 16.14 -13.08 2.25
CA HIS A 42 16.64 -11.81 2.75
C HIS A 42 16.56 -10.70 1.71
N ARG A 43 16.95 -10.98 0.46
CA ARG A 43 16.87 -10.02 -0.64
C ARG A 43 15.43 -9.55 -0.85
N LEU A 44 14.49 -10.49 -0.98
CA LEU A 44 13.06 -10.19 -1.17
C LEU A 44 12.51 -9.37 0.01
N GLY A 45 12.86 -9.74 1.25
CA GLY A 45 12.42 -9.00 2.44
C GLY A 45 12.91 -7.55 2.47
N ARG A 46 14.18 -7.32 2.14
CA ARG A 46 14.75 -5.97 2.06
C ARG A 46 14.06 -5.13 0.97
N GLU A 47 13.92 -5.67 -0.22
CA GLU A 47 13.29 -4.99 -1.36
C GLU A 47 11.81 -4.68 -1.10
N ALA A 48 11.07 -5.61 -0.48
CA ALA A 48 9.69 -5.39 -0.08
C ALA A 48 9.57 -4.29 0.98
N HIS A 49 10.49 -4.23 1.95
CA HIS A 49 10.52 -3.17 2.95
C HIS A 49 10.76 -1.79 2.32
N GLU A 50 11.75 -1.68 1.43
CA GLU A 50 12.03 -0.45 0.67
C GLU A 50 10.84 -0.02 -0.19
N HIS A 51 10.13 -0.97 -0.80
CA HIS A 51 8.93 -0.70 -1.58
C HIS A 51 7.78 -0.12 -0.73
N VAL A 52 7.51 -0.72 0.44
CA VAL A 52 6.47 -0.23 1.35
C VAL A 52 6.77 1.20 1.80
N LEU A 53 8.01 1.47 2.21
CA LEU A 53 8.41 2.79 2.68
C LEU A 53 8.35 3.88 1.59
N SER A 54 8.60 3.51 0.33
CA SER A 54 8.59 4.46 -0.78
C SER A 54 7.20 4.72 -1.37
N SER A 55 6.30 3.74 -1.30
CA SER A 55 5.05 3.75 -2.08
C SER A 55 3.79 3.90 -1.23
N PHE A 56 3.85 3.56 0.07
CA PHE A 56 2.66 3.49 0.93
C PHE A 56 2.82 4.37 2.18
N ASP A 57 2.57 5.69 2.03
CA ASP A 57 2.49 6.63 3.16
C ASP A 57 1.03 6.97 3.47
N VAL A 58 0.51 6.44 4.59
CA VAL A 58 -0.86 6.68 5.07
C VAL A 58 -1.14 8.16 5.34
N ARG A 59 -0.13 8.94 5.75
CA ARG A 59 -0.28 10.37 6.03
C ARG A 59 -0.47 11.14 4.75
N ARG A 60 0.27 10.78 3.69
CA ARG A 60 0.11 11.36 2.36
C ARG A 60 -1.29 11.08 1.81
N THR A 61 -1.74 9.84 1.90
CA THR A 61 -3.09 9.45 1.47
C THR A 61 -4.16 10.18 2.28
N GLY A 62 -4.00 10.25 3.61
CA GLY A 62 -4.92 10.97 4.50
C GLY A 62 -5.02 12.46 4.18
N ALA A 63 -3.89 13.12 3.91
CA ALA A 63 -3.86 14.52 3.51
C ALA A 63 -4.59 14.75 2.18
N ALA A 64 -4.33 13.91 1.18
CA ALA A 64 -5.00 14.02 -0.12
C ALA A 64 -6.53 13.84 -0.02
N VAL A 65 -6.99 12.89 0.79
CA VAL A 65 -8.43 12.67 1.03
C VAL A 65 -9.03 13.85 1.80
N ALA A 66 -8.34 14.38 2.81
CA ALA A 66 -8.80 15.54 3.56
C ALA A 66 -8.92 16.80 2.69
N ASP A 67 -7.97 17.02 1.78
CA ASP A 67 -8.01 18.13 0.82
C ASP A 67 -9.20 18.01 -0.14
N LEU A 68 -9.50 16.79 -0.62
CA LEU A 68 -10.69 16.53 -1.42
C LEU A 68 -11.98 16.83 -0.66
N TYR A 69 -12.07 16.44 0.62
CA TYR A 69 -13.23 16.80 1.44
C TYR A 69 -13.35 18.30 1.67
N ARG A 70 -12.23 19.01 1.87
CA ARG A 70 -12.24 20.47 2.02
C ARG A 70 -12.72 21.17 0.75
N GLU A 71 -12.31 20.67 -0.42
CA GLU A 71 -12.77 21.15 -1.72
C GLU A 71 -14.29 20.95 -1.89
N LEU A 72 -14.78 19.74 -1.63
CA LEU A 72 -16.20 19.38 -1.78
C LEU A 72 -17.10 20.09 -0.77
N ALA A 73 -16.62 20.33 0.45
CA ALA A 73 -17.35 21.05 1.48
C ALA A 73 -17.41 22.57 1.25
N GLY A 74 -16.80 23.09 0.16
CA GLY A 74 -16.80 24.52 -0.14
C GLY A 74 -15.97 25.35 0.84
N VAL A 75 -15.15 24.72 1.68
CA VAL A 75 -14.28 25.40 2.64
C VAL A 75 -13.00 25.87 1.95
N ARG A 76 -13.15 26.69 0.89
CA ARG A 76 -12.09 27.61 0.49
C ARG A 76 -12.26 28.83 1.37
N GLY A 77 -11.41 28.96 2.39
CA GLY A 77 -11.33 30.10 3.32
C GLY A 77 -12.45 31.14 3.16
N ALA A 78 -13.64 30.83 3.67
CA ALA A 78 -14.67 31.84 3.80
C ALA A 78 -14.22 32.73 4.95
N GLU A 79 -13.55 33.83 4.63
CA GLU A 79 -13.58 35.03 5.46
C GLU A 79 -15.03 35.53 5.49
N HIS A 80 -15.92 34.79 6.17
CA HIS A 80 -17.25 35.27 6.49
C HIS A 80 -17.12 36.15 7.72
N ARG A 81 -16.55 37.34 7.51
CA ARG A 81 -16.53 38.40 8.51
C ARG A 81 -17.91 39.06 8.44
N GLU A 82 -18.86 38.56 9.21
CA GLU A 82 -20.12 39.28 9.41
C GLU A 82 -19.83 40.62 10.10
N PRO A 83 -20.22 41.76 9.51
CA PRO A 83 -20.14 43.05 10.19
C PRO A 83 -21.23 43.08 11.27
N ILE A 84 -20.81 43.11 12.53
CA ILE A 84 -21.70 43.40 13.66
C ILE A 84 -22.16 44.86 13.50
N ALA A 85 -23.41 45.04 13.08
CA ALA A 85 -24.09 46.33 13.17
C ALA A 85 -24.42 46.63 14.64
N GLN A 86 -24.10 47.85 15.07
CA GLN A 86 -24.36 48.37 16.41
C GLN A 86 -25.82 48.74 16.63
#